data_AF-A0AAP1MPS2-F1
#
_entry.id   AF-A0AAP1MPS2-F1
#
_cell.length_a   1.000
_cell.length_b   1.000
_cell.length_c   1.000
_cell.angle_alpha   90.00
_cell.angle_beta   90.00
_cell.angle_gamma   90.00
#
_symmetry.space_group_name_H-M   'P 1'
#
loop_
_entity.id
_entity.type
_entity.pdbx_description
1 polymer ?
#
loop_
_entity_poly.entity_id
_entity_poly.type
_entity_poly.pdbx_seq_one_letter_code
_entity_poly.pdbx_strand_id
1 'polypeptide(L)'
;MSFMNAFERGMEKILVPVAIKLNSQIHVSAIRDAFILSFPIVMASSLIILINFAILSPDGFIASILHLGTIFPNLADAQQIFTPVMNGSVNIMAILITFLVARNIAISFQQDDLLCGLTAIGAFFVVYTPYTIIDGQAYLTTKYLGPQGLFVAIIVALISSEVFCRLARNPKVTITMPAAVPPAVARSFKVLLPIFFVMIFFSIINYLLTRISPNGLNDLIYTLIQAPLKDMGTNIITVLILGLVANFLWVLGIHGPNTVAAIRETIFSEANLENLSYAASHGTTWGAPYPITWTGINDAFANCGGSGMTLGLLLAIFIASRRKDYRDLAKMAFVPGLFNINEPVMFGLPIVLNPILVIPFILVPFINSLIGYFFISMEFIPPIAYAVPWTTPGPLIAFFGTGGNWLALFVGILCLAVSTLIYLPFVIAANKVNTAAAAE
;
A
#
# COMPACT_ATOMS: atom_id res chain seq x y z
N MET A 1 -6.36 6.87 -38.33
CA MET A 1 -6.72 7.01 -36.89
C MET A 1 -5.43 6.93 -36.09
N SER A 2 -5.18 7.86 -35.17
CA SER A 2 -3.98 7.84 -34.32
C SER A 2 -3.95 6.53 -33.50
N PHE A 3 -2.74 5.97 -33.30
CA PHE A 3 -2.51 4.80 -32.43
C PHE A 3 -3.18 4.98 -31.05
N MET A 4 -3.12 6.20 -30.52
CA MET A 4 -3.74 6.57 -29.25
C MET A 4 -5.26 6.38 -29.28
N ASN A 5 -5.95 6.80 -30.34
CA ASN A 5 -7.40 6.62 -30.48
C ASN A 5 -7.79 5.14 -30.65
N ALA A 6 -6.93 4.33 -31.27
CA ALA A 6 -7.15 2.88 -31.39
C ALA A 6 -6.96 2.18 -30.04
N PHE A 7 -5.89 2.53 -29.31
CA PHE A 7 -5.60 2.02 -27.98
C PHE A 7 -6.70 2.39 -26.97
N GLU A 8 -7.12 3.66 -26.95
CA GLU A 8 -8.23 4.15 -26.11
C GLU A 8 -9.52 3.37 -26.34
N ARG A 9 -9.92 3.16 -27.59
CA ARG A 9 -11.12 2.37 -27.91
C ARG A 9 -10.98 0.90 -27.51
N GLY A 10 -9.78 0.34 -27.62
CA GLY A 10 -9.50 -1.02 -27.16
C GLY A 10 -9.71 -1.16 -25.66
N MET A 11 -9.14 -0.24 -24.87
CA MET A 11 -9.34 -0.19 -23.42
C MET A 11 -10.81 0.05 -23.06
N GLU A 12 -11.49 0.96 -23.76
CA GLU A 12 -12.91 1.24 -23.52
C GLU A 12 -13.80 0.01 -23.77
N LYS A 13 -13.52 -0.74 -24.84
CA LYS A 13 -14.30 -1.93 -25.19
C LYS A 13 -14.09 -3.09 -24.20
N ILE A 14 -12.91 -3.21 -23.60
CA ILE A 14 -12.53 -4.38 -22.79
C ILE A 14 -12.51 -4.05 -21.29
N LEU A 15 -11.77 -3.02 -20.90
CA LEU A 15 -11.49 -2.73 -19.49
C LEU A 15 -12.64 -2.01 -18.78
N VAL A 16 -13.37 -1.12 -19.48
CA VAL A 16 -14.49 -0.38 -18.86
C VAL A 16 -15.63 -1.32 -18.43
N PRO A 17 -16.12 -2.26 -19.26
CA PRO A 17 -17.16 -3.21 -18.84
C PRO A 17 -16.71 -4.11 -17.69
N VAL A 18 -15.45 -4.57 -17.71
CA VAL A 18 -14.87 -5.38 -16.62
C VAL A 18 -14.84 -4.57 -15.33
N ALA A 19 -14.42 -3.31 -15.40
CA ALA A 19 -14.41 -2.40 -14.25
C ALA A 19 -15.81 -2.19 -13.67
N ILE A 20 -16.83 -1.97 -14.51
CA ILE A 20 -18.22 -1.82 -14.07
C ILE A 20 -18.69 -3.09 -13.35
N LYS A 21 -18.50 -4.27 -13.95
CA LYS A 21 -18.92 -5.55 -13.38
C LYS A 21 -18.25 -5.87 -12.05
N LEU A 22 -16.96 -5.56 -11.92
CA LEU A 22 -16.24 -5.72 -10.66
C LEU A 22 -16.74 -4.72 -9.62
N ASN A 23 -16.92 -3.45 -10.02
CA ASN A 23 -17.39 -2.38 -9.15
C ASN A 23 -18.82 -2.57 -8.64
N SER A 24 -19.65 -3.33 -9.35
CA SER A 24 -21.02 -3.67 -8.96
C SER A 24 -21.10 -4.94 -8.10
N GLN A 25 -20.03 -5.72 -7.96
CA GLN A 25 -20.05 -6.93 -7.15
C GLN A 25 -19.96 -6.54 -5.66
N ILE A 26 -20.91 -7.02 -4.85
CA ILE A 26 -21.11 -6.61 -3.45
C ILE A 26 -19.83 -6.62 -2.61
N HIS A 27 -19.05 -7.69 -2.65
CA HIS A 27 -17.82 -7.85 -1.86
C HIS A 27 -16.73 -6.88 -2.32
N VAL A 28 -16.55 -6.74 -3.63
CA VAL A 28 -15.56 -5.81 -4.21
C VAL A 28 -15.95 -4.37 -3.89
N SER A 29 -17.23 -4.02 -4.04
CA SER A 29 -17.76 -2.70 -3.70
C SER A 29 -17.61 -2.40 -2.21
N ALA A 30 -17.84 -3.38 -1.33
CA ALA A 30 -17.68 -3.21 0.11
C ALA A 30 -16.23 -2.89 0.51
N ILE A 31 -15.24 -3.54 -0.12
CA ILE A 31 -13.82 -3.25 0.10
C ILE A 31 -13.46 -1.87 -0.45
N ARG A 32 -13.90 -1.55 -1.66
CA ARG A 32 -13.68 -0.24 -2.28
C ARG A 32 -14.19 0.88 -1.39
N ASP A 33 -15.44 0.75 -0.96
CA ASP A 33 -16.12 1.77 -0.16
C ASP A 33 -15.48 1.86 1.24
N ALA A 34 -14.95 0.76 1.79
CA ALA A 34 -14.19 0.77 3.04
C ALA A 34 -12.90 1.61 2.93
N PHE A 35 -12.15 1.47 1.84
CA PHE A 35 -10.95 2.28 1.60
C PHE A 35 -11.27 3.77 1.33
N ILE A 36 -12.38 4.06 0.65
CA ILE A 36 -12.84 5.44 0.47
C ILE A 36 -13.22 6.05 1.82
N LEU A 37 -13.89 5.30 2.70
CA LEU A 37 -14.26 5.75 4.05
C LEU A 37 -13.05 5.95 4.96
N SER A 38 -11.96 5.21 4.77
CA SER A 38 -10.72 5.39 5.54
C SER A 38 -9.84 6.54 5.03
N PHE A 39 -10.10 7.05 3.82
CA PHE A 39 -9.28 8.09 3.18
C PHE A 39 -8.99 9.33 4.04
N PRO A 40 -9.95 9.93 4.78
CA PRO A 40 -9.65 11.09 5.62
C PRO A 40 -8.61 10.79 6.70
N ILE A 41 -8.67 9.60 7.31
CA ILE A 41 -7.72 9.14 8.33
C ILE A 41 -6.35 8.90 7.69
N VAL A 42 -6.32 8.18 6.55
CA VAL A 42 -5.11 7.95 5.75
C VAL A 42 -4.43 9.27 5.41
N MET A 43 -5.19 10.25 4.90
CA MET A 43 -4.67 11.54 4.46
C MET A 43 -4.03 12.30 5.63
N ALA A 44 -4.68 12.30 6.80
CA ALA A 44 -4.11 12.88 8.01
C ALA A 44 -2.79 12.18 8.40
N SER A 45 -2.75 10.85 8.36
CA SER A 45 -1.52 10.08 8.62
C SER A 45 -0.41 10.41 7.63
N SER A 46 -0.71 10.50 6.33
CA SER A 46 0.30 10.75 5.30
C SER A 46 0.97 12.11 5.45
N LEU A 47 0.24 13.13 5.91
CA LEU A 47 0.86 14.42 6.27
C LEU A 47 1.78 14.29 7.49
N ILE A 48 1.38 13.48 8.46
CA ILE A 48 2.19 13.22 9.66
C ILE A 48 3.43 12.39 9.33
N ILE A 49 3.33 11.43 8.43
CA ILE A 49 4.47 10.66 7.90
C ILE A 49 5.43 11.62 7.21
N LEU A 50 4.93 12.55 6.37
CA LEU A 50 5.76 13.57 5.74
C LEU A 50 6.49 14.40 6.79
N ILE A 51 5.77 14.93 7.79
CA ILE A 51 6.38 15.72 8.86
C ILE A 51 7.43 14.89 9.60
N ASN A 52 7.12 13.65 9.99
CA ASN A 52 8.05 12.80 10.73
C ASN A 52 9.31 12.45 9.93
N PHE A 53 9.17 11.99 8.68
CA PHE A 53 10.27 11.40 7.93
C PHE A 53 10.99 12.37 6.99
N ALA A 54 10.34 13.46 6.56
CA ALA A 54 10.99 14.47 5.73
C ALA A 54 11.55 15.63 6.56
N ILE A 55 10.85 16.05 7.63
CA ILE A 55 11.16 17.28 8.39
C ILE A 55 11.83 16.98 9.73
N LEU A 56 11.27 16.06 10.52
CA LEU A 56 11.71 15.84 11.90
C LEU A 56 12.78 14.76 12.04
N SER A 57 12.86 13.84 11.07
CA SER A 57 13.95 12.85 11.03
C SER A 57 15.27 13.58 10.80
N PRO A 58 16.31 13.36 11.62
CA PRO A 58 17.60 14.05 11.44
C PRO A 58 18.23 13.84 10.07
N ASP A 59 18.00 12.66 9.47
CA ASP A 59 18.40 12.28 8.12
C ASP A 59 17.35 12.63 7.06
N GLY A 60 16.19 13.17 7.43
CA GLY A 60 15.12 13.53 6.50
C GLY A 60 15.57 14.57 5.47
N PHE A 61 14.99 14.53 4.27
CA PHE A 61 15.40 15.41 3.18
C PHE A 61 15.32 16.91 3.53
N ILE A 62 14.20 17.35 4.12
CA ILE A 62 14.01 18.77 4.51
C ILE A 62 14.90 19.12 5.69
N ALA A 63 15.02 18.21 6.67
CA ALA A 63 15.90 18.40 7.82
C ALA A 63 17.35 18.63 7.40
N SER A 64 17.83 17.82 6.46
CA SER A 64 19.20 17.84 5.96
C SER A 64 19.48 19.11 5.16
N ILE A 65 18.61 19.48 4.22
CA ILE A 65 18.85 20.63 3.33
C ILE A 65 18.71 21.99 4.03
N LEU A 66 17.89 22.06 5.08
CA LEU A 66 17.71 23.27 5.89
C LEU A 66 18.57 23.27 7.17
N HIS A 67 19.40 22.24 7.36
CA HIS A 67 20.23 22.04 8.56
C HIS A 67 19.42 22.16 9.87
N LEU A 68 18.19 21.64 9.90
CA LEU A 68 17.27 21.83 11.04
C LEU A 68 17.82 21.27 12.34
N GLY A 69 18.62 20.20 12.30
CA GLY A 69 19.27 19.64 13.50
C GLY A 69 20.22 20.61 14.20
N THR A 70 20.75 21.63 13.49
CA THR A 70 21.58 22.68 14.11
C THR A 70 20.75 23.78 14.77
N ILE A 71 19.54 24.01 14.27
CA ILE A 71 18.60 25.04 14.77
C ILE A 71 17.74 24.48 15.91
N PHE A 72 17.38 23.20 15.80
CA PHE A 72 16.52 22.46 16.71
C PHE A 72 17.18 21.10 17.03
N PRO A 73 18.10 21.05 18.01
CA PRO A 73 18.89 19.84 18.29
C PRO A 73 18.09 18.60 18.69
N ASN A 74 16.85 18.77 19.17
CA ASN A 74 15.99 17.67 19.62
C ASN A 74 14.95 17.26 18.56
N LEU A 75 15.33 17.29 17.27
CA LEU A 75 14.46 16.92 16.14
C LEU A 75 13.86 15.50 16.29
N ALA A 76 14.70 14.54 16.71
CA ALA A 76 14.29 13.16 16.94
C ALA A 76 13.27 13.03 18.08
N ASP A 77 13.40 13.82 19.16
CA ASP A 77 12.42 13.85 20.24
C ASP A 77 11.08 14.44 19.77
N ALA A 78 11.13 15.44 18.88
CA ALA A 78 9.93 16.03 18.30
C ALA A 78 9.12 15.03 17.46
N GLN A 79 9.74 13.99 16.87
CA GLN A 79 9.01 12.91 16.20
C GLN A 79 8.04 12.21 17.17
N GLN A 80 8.41 12.06 18.44
CA GLN A 80 7.57 11.41 19.46
C GLN A 80 6.25 12.13 19.72
N ILE A 81 6.16 13.43 19.42
CA ILE A 81 4.91 14.20 19.52
C ILE A 81 3.88 13.67 18.52
N PHE A 82 4.33 13.25 17.34
CA PHE A 82 3.47 12.89 16.21
C PHE A 82 3.32 11.37 16.02
N THR A 83 4.22 10.56 16.56
CA THR A 83 4.13 9.09 16.55
C THR A 83 2.76 8.57 17.04
N PRO A 84 2.14 9.09 18.12
CA PRO A 84 0.81 8.66 18.55
C PRO A 84 -0.28 8.83 17.48
N VAL A 85 -0.18 9.87 16.64
CA VAL A 85 -1.14 10.09 15.55
C VAL A 85 -1.04 8.96 14.52
N MET A 86 0.18 8.54 14.15
CA MET A 86 0.39 7.39 13.27
C MET A 86 -0.13 6.09 13.88
N ASN A 87 0.11 5.91 15.19
CA ASN A 87 -0.37 4.76 15.96
C ASN A 87 -1.90 4.68 16.01
N GLY A 88 -2.60 5.81 16.10
CA GLY A 88 -4.06 5.88 16.07
C GLY A 88 -4.68 5.89 14.67
N SER A 89 -3.90 5.70 13.60
CA SER A 89 -4.38 5.85 12.23
C SER A 89 -3.85 4.76 11.29
N VAL A 90 -2.76 5.00 10.54
CA VAL A 90 -2.22 4.05 9.55
C VAL A 90 -1.77 2.73 10.22
N ASN A 91 -1.24 2.78 11.44
CA ASN A 91 -0.74 1.59 12.14
C ASN A 91 -1.86 0.70 12.69
N ILE A 92 -3.13 1.12 12.60
CA ILE A 92 -4.31 0.30 12.94
C ILE A 92 -5.24 0.10 11.73
N MET A 93 -4.75 0.38 10.53
CA MET A 93 -5.54 0.35 9.30
C MET A 93 -6.20 -1.02 9.05
N ALA A 94 -5.55 -2.14 9.39
CA ALA A 94 -6.14 -3.46 9.25
C ALA A 94 -7.42 -3.61 10.10
N ILE A 95 -7.44 -3.04 11.31
CA ILE A 95 -8.61 -3.05 12.20
C ILE A 95 -9.73 -2.20 11.58
N LEU A 96 -9.41 -0.99 11.14
CA LEU A 96 -10.38 -0.06 10.54
C LEU A 96 -11.02 -0.65 9.28
N ILE A 97 -10.20 -1.21 8.39
CA ILE A 97 -10.68 -1.83 7.15
C ILE A 97 -11.47 -3.10 7.45
N THR A 98 -11.07 -3.93 8.43
CA THR A 98 -11.85 -5.10 8.83
C THR A 98 -13.29 -4.71 9.21
N PHE A 99 -13.42 -3.68 10.04
CA PHE A 99 -14.73 -3.17 10.45
C PHE A 99 -15.52 -2.63 9.27
N LEU A 100 -14.92 -1.75 8.47
CA LEU A 100 -15.60 -1.05 7.38
C LEU A 100 -16.05 -2.01 6.27
N VAL A 101 -15.23 -3.00 5.91
CA VAL A 101 -15.59 -4.03 4.91
C VAL A 101 -16.81 -4.83 5.39
N ALA A 102 -16.75 -5.37 6.62
CA ALA A 102 -17.83 -6.18 7.17
C ALA A 102 -19.12 -5.37 7.34
N ARG A 103 -19.01 -4.12 7.80
CA ARG A 103 -20.12 -3.18 7.91
C ARG A 103 -20.79 -2.96 6.54
N ASN A 104 -20.01 -2.69 5.50
CA ASN A 104 -20.54 -2.42 4.16
C ASN A 104 -21.24 -3.65 3.54
N ILE A 105 -20.74 -4.87 3.80
CA ILE A 105 -21.41 -6.11 3.41
C ILE A 105 -22.75 -6.25 4.14
N ALA A 106 -22.76 -6.04 5.46
CA ALA A 106 -23.99 -6.13 6.25
C ALA A 106 -25.05 -5.12 5.81
N ILE A 107 -24.66 -3.89 5.46
CA ILE A 107 -25.57 -2.89 4.86
C ILE A 107 -26.17 -3.45 3.56
N SER A 108 -25.33 -3.97 2.66
CA SER A 108 -25.78 -4.56 1.39
C SER A 108 -26.75 -5.74 1.60
N PHE A 109 -26.54 -6.49 2.69
CA PHE A 109 -27.38 -7.62 3.06
C PHE A 109 -28.54 -7.25 3.99
N GLN A 110 -28.76 -5.96 4.28
CA GLN A 110 -29.81 -5.46 5.17
C GLN A 110 -29.77 -6.13 6.55
N GLN A 111 -28.57 -6.36 7.07
CA GLN A 111 -28.32 -6.92 8.40
C GLN A 111 -27.74 -5.86 9.34
N ASP A 112 -27.53 -6.25 10.59
CA ASP A 112 -26.95 -5.36 11.61
C ASP A 112 -25.50 -4.99 11.27
N ASP A 113 -25.31 -3.77 10.78
CA ASP A 113 -24.03 -3.30 10.24
C ASP A 113 -22.98 -3.10 11.33
N LEU A 114 -23.37 -2.48 12.45
CA LEU A 114 -22.50 -2.24 13.58
C LEU A 114 -22.04 -3.55 14.23
N LEU A 115 -22.98 -4.45 14.55
CA LEU A 115 -22.64 -5.72 15.21
C LEU A 115 -21.87 -6.65 14.28
N CYS A 116 -22.13 -6.63 12.97
CA CYS A 116 -21.32 -7.35 12.00
C CYS A 116 -19.88 -6.83 11.97
N GLY A 117 -19.69 -5.51 11.89
CA GLY A 117 -18.37 -4.89 11.90
C GLY A 117 -17.58 -5.21 13.17
N LEU A 118 -18.21 -5.09 14.35
CA LEU A 118 -17.59 -5.44 15.63
C LEU A 118 -17.22 -6.93 15.71
N THR A 119 -18.07 -7.80 15.15
CA THR A 119 -17.81 -9.25 15.09
C THR A 119 -16.62 -9.56 14.19
N ALA A 120 -16.47 -8.87 13.06
CA ALA A 120 -15.33 -9.04 12.17
C ALA A 120 -14.01 -8.62 12.83
N ILE A 121 -14.01 -7.55 13.64
CA ILE A 121 -12.84 -7.19 14.45
C ILE A 121 -12.51 -8.34 15.43
N GLY A 122 -13.50 -8.86 16.15
CA GLY A 122 -13.32 -10.01 17.04
C GLY A 122 -12.73 -11.21 16.31
N ALA A 123 -13.29 -11.57 15.16
CA ALA A 123 -12.81 -12.65 14.31
C ALA A 123 -11.36 -12.42 13.83
N PHE A 124 -10.99 -11.18 13.49
CA PHE A 124 -9.61 -10.83 13.11
C PHE A 124 -8.64 -11.07 14.25
N PHE A 125 -8.97 -10.64 15.48
CA PHE A 125 -8.13 -10.90 16.65
C PHE A 125 -8.08 -12.36 17.08
N VAL A 126 -9.08 -13.18 16.74
CA VAL A 126 -9.04 -14.63 16.96
C VAL A 126 -7.99 -15.33 16.09
N VAL A 127 -7.79 -14.90 14.84
CA VAL A 127 -6.77 -15.45 13.92
C VAL A 127 -5.47 -14.63 13.88
N TYR A 128 -5.39 -13.58 14.69
CA TYR A 128 -4.21 -12.72 14.75
C TYR A 128 -3.01 -13.48 15.34
N THR A 129 -1.81 -12.95 15.10
CA THR A 129 -0.56 -13.54 15.62
C THR A 129 -0.66 -13.76 17.14
N PRO A 130 -0.28 -14.94 17.65
CA PRO A 130 -0.35 -15.24 19.07
C PRO A 130 0.43 -14.24 19.92
N TYR A 131 -0.02 -14.07 21.17
CA TYR A 131 0.69 -13.27 22.16
C TYR A 131 2.07 -13.90 22.45
N THR A 132 3.08 -13.06 22.49
CA THR A 132 4.41 -13.44 22.96
C THR A 132 4.49 -13.19 24.46
N ILE A 133 4.91 -14.21 25.23
CA ILE A 133 5.14 -14.05 26.66
C ILE A 133 6.57 -13.59 26.89
N ILE A 134 6.74 -12.39 27.44
CA ILE A 134 8.04 -11.83 27.83
C ILE A 134 7.92 -11.47 29.30
N ASP A 135 8.81 -12.01 30.14
CA ASP A 135 8.83 -11.78 31.59
C ASP A 135 7.46 -12.03 32.28
N GLY A 136 6.74 -13.06 31.82
CA GLY A 136 5.42 -13.43 32.34
C GLY A 136 4.26 -12.51 31.91
N GLN A 137 4.52 -11.51 31.07
CA GLN A 137 3.50 -10.62 30.51
C GLN A 137 3.19 -10.97 29.05
N ALA A 138 1.93 -10.88 28.67
CA ALA A 138 1.47 -11.15 27.31
C ALA A 138 1.56 -9.88 26.45
N TYR A 139 2.36 -9.93 25.38
CA TYR A 139 2.52 -8.84 24.42
C TYR A 139 1.89 -9.22 23.08
N LEU A 140 1.11 -8.29 22.54
CA LEU A 140 0.58 -8.39 21.19
C LEU A 140 1.50 -7.63 20.23
N THR A 141 1.95 -8.29 19.16
CA THR A 141 2.71 -7.60 18.12
C THR A 141 1.82 -6.60 17.36
N THR A 142 2.34 -5.41 17.10
CA THR A 142 1.67 -4.39 16.27
C THR A 142 1.95 -4.56 14.77
N LYS A 143 2.81 -5.50 14.40
CA LYS A 143 3.32 -5.71 13.03
C LYS A 143 2.22 -5.81 11.97
N TYR A 144 1.10 -6.47 12.29
CA TYR A 144 0.01 -6.73 11.35
C TYR A 144 -1.26 -5.93 11.66
N LEU A 145 -1.19 -4.90 12.51
CA LEU A 145 -2.33 -4.00 12.74
C LEU A 145 -2.45 -2.91 11.66
N GLY A 146 -1.34 -2.58 11.00
CA GLY A 146 -1.26 -1.60 9.92
C GLY A 146 -1.42 -2.20 8.53
N PRO A 147 -0.85 -1.57 7.49
CA PRO A 147 -0.97 -2.02 6.10
C PRO A 147 -0.51 -3.46 5.85
N GLN A 148 0.40 -3.98 6.66
CA GLN A 148 0.93 -5.33 6.53
C GLN A 148 -0.11 -6.42 6.79
N GLY A 149 -1.13 -6.16 7.64
CA GLY A 149 -2.19 -7.12 7.93
C GLY A 149 -3.45 -6.97 7.07
N LEU A 150 -3.48 -6.00 6.15
CA LEU A 150 -4.69 -5.65 5.39
C LEU A 150 -5.28 -6.81 4.60
N PHE A 151 -4.43 -7.64 3.99
CA PHE A 151 -4.91 -8.79 3.22
C PHE A 151 -5.67 -9.81 4.07
N VAL A 152 -5.12 -10.19 5.22
CA VAL A 152 -5.80 -11.09 6.16
C VAL A 152 -7.05 -10.41 6.72
N ALA A 153 -6.96 -9.13 7.09
CA ALA A 153 -8.10 -8.34 7.55
C ALA A 153 -9.27 -8.36 6.56
N ILE A 154 -9.00 -8.14 5.26
CA ILE A 154 -10.03 -8.20 4.21
C ILE A 154 -10.63 -9.61 4.13
N ILE A 155 -9.82 -10.66 4.05
CA ILE A 155 -10.32 -12.04 3.97
C ILE A 155 -11.21 -12.38 5.17
N VAL A 156 -10.75 -12.05 6.38
CA VAL A 156 -11.50 -12.28 7.61
C VAL A 156 -12.80 -11.48 7.60
N ALA A 157 -12.78 -10.21 7.20
CA ALA A 157 -13.97 -9.38 7.11
C ALA A 157 -14.99 -9.92 6.11
N LEU A 158 -14.55 -10.35 4.92
CA LEU A 158 -15.42 -10.97 3.91
C LEU A 158 -16.08 -12.23 4.45
N ILE A 159 -15.29 -13.17 5.00
CA ILE A 159 -15.82 -14.45 5.48
C ILE A 159 -16.71 -14.26 6.71
N SER A 160 -16.27 -13.47 7.69
CA SER A 160 -17.02 -13.23 8.93
C SER A 160 -18.35 -12.54 8.67
N SER A 161 -18.38 -11.53 7.80
CA SER A 161 -19.61 -10.83 7.46
C SER A 161 -20.58 -11.69 6.66
N GLU A 162 -20.09 -12.50 5.72
CA GLU A 162 -20.93 -13.41 4.94
C GLU A 162 -21.60 -14.46 5.85
N VAL A 163 -20.81 -15.08 6.74
CA VAL A 163 -21.33 -16.06 7.71
C VAL A 163 -22.29 -15.37 8.68
N PHE A 164 -21.91 -14.23 9.27
CA PHE A 164 -22.75 -13.47 10.18
C PHE A 164 -24.11 -13.15 9.55
N CYS A 165 -24.11 -12.58 8.35
CA CYS A 165 -25.34 -12.11 7.72
C CYS A 165 -26.27 -13.26 7.32
N ARG A 166 -25.71 -14.39 6.86
CA ARG A 166 -26.51 -15.59 6.55
C ARG A 166 -27.14 -16.19 7.80
N LEU A 167 -26.41 -16.22 8.91
CA LEU A 167 -26.95 -16.66 10.20
C LEU A 167 -28.01 -15.68 10.73
N ALA A 168 -27.76 -14.38 10.67
CA ALA A 168 -28.67 -13.34 11.16
C ALA A 168 -30.02 -13.32 10.41
N ARG A 169 -30.07 -13.84 9.18
CA ARG A 169 -31.33 -14.03 8.41
C ARG A 169 -32.13 -15.25 8.83
N ASN A 170 -31.51 -16.23 9.49
CA ASN A 170 -32.16 -17.47 9.83
C ASN A 170 -32.84 -17.37 11.21
N PRO A 171 -34.18 -17.43 11.29
CA PRO A 171 -34.91 -17.26 12.55
C PRO A 171 -34.57 -18.33 13.60
N LYS A 172 -34.09 -19.51 13.18
CA LYS A 172 -33.70 -20.60 14.09
C LYS A 172 -32.44 -20.30 14.90
N VAL A 173 -31.64 -19.34 14.45
CA VAL A 173 -30.41 -18.92 15.13
C VAL A 173 -30.51 -17.47 15.59
N THR A 174 -31.68 -16.84 15.56
CA THR A 174 -31.87 -15.50 16.14
C THR A 174 -32.72 -15.57 17.40
N ILE A 175 -32.43 -14.72 18.38
CA ILE A 175 -33.18 -14.67 19.64
C ILE A 175 -34.16 -13.49 19.61
N THR A 176 -35.45 -13.78 19.69
CA THR A 176 -36.49 -12.74 19.75
C THR A 176 -36.80 -12.40 21.20
N MET A 177 -36.66 -11.12 21.56
CA MET A 177 -36.97 -10.63 22.90
C MET A 177 -38.44 -10.16 23.01
N PRO A 178 -39.06 -10.28 24.20
CA PRO A 178 -40.37 -9.70 24.46
C PRO A 178 -40.40 -8.18 24.25
N ALA A 179 -41.57 -7.62 23.95
CA ALA A 179 -41.75 -6.18 23.71
C ALA A 179 -41.38 -5.29 24.91
N ALA A 180 -41.35 -5.85 26.13
CA ALA A 180 -40.93 -5.13 27.35
C ALA A 180 -39.41 -4.86 27.42
N VAL A 181 -38.60 -5.52 26.58
CA VAL A 181 -37.14 -5.38 26.59
C VAL A 181 -36.72 -4.14 25.80
N PRO A 182 -35.80 -3.30 26.33
CA PRO A 182 -35.30 -2.13 25.61
C PRO A 182 -34.74 -2.46 24.21
N PRO A 183 -34.97 -1.62 23.19
CA PRO A 183 -34.59 -1.91 21.81
C PRO A 183 -33.10 -2.24 21.61
N ALA A 184 -32.21 -1.57 22.34
CA ALA A 184 -30.77 -1.81 22.27
C ALA A 184 -30.41 -3.25 22.72
N VAL A 185 -31.04 -3.73 23.80
CA VAL A 185 -30.84 -5.09 24.31
C VAL A 185 -31.41 -6.11 23.33
N ALA A 186 -32.63 -5.88 22.83
CA ALA A 186 -33.24 -6.76 21.83
C ALA A 186 -32.38 -6.90 20.56
N ARG A 187 -31.78 -5.79 20.08
CA ARG A 187 -30.85 -5.76 18.95
C ARG A 187 -29.62 -6.64 19.20
N SER A 188 -28.96 -6.50 20.34
CA SER A 188 -27.77 -7.30 20.68
C SER A 188 -28.07 -8.79 20.80
N PHE A 189 -29.19 -9.16 21.45
CA PHE A 189 -29.56 -10.56 21.63
C PHE A 189 -30.01 -11.22 20.34
N LYS A 190 -30.67 -10.49 19.42
CA LYS A 190 -31.11 -11.01 18.13
C LYS A 190 -29.99 -11.72 17.38
N VAL A 191 -28.77 -11.17 17.41
CA VAL A 191 -27.62 -11.70 16.68
C VAL A 191 -26.59 -12.42 17.56
N LEU A 192 -26.90 -12.69 18.83
CA LEU A 192 -25.97 -13.32 19.78
C LEU A 192 -25.41 -14.66 19.27
N LEU A 193 -26.27 -15.55 18.77
CA LEU A 193 -25.85 -16.83 18.22
C LEU A 193 -25.07 -16.69 16.90
N PRO A 194 -25.46 -15.82 15.94
CA PRO A 194 -24.63 -15.50 14.78
C PRO A 194 -23.21 -15.08 15.15
N ILE A 195 -23.07 -14.18 16.14
CA ILE A 195 -21.77 -13.75 16.65
C ILE A 195 -21.00 -14.95 17.21
N PHE A 196 -21.64 -15.72 18.11
CA PHE A 196 -21.03 -16.90 18.73
C PHE A 196 -20.49 -17.89 17.69
N PHE A 197 -21.29 -18.24 16.69
CA PHE A 197 -20.88 -19.20 15.66
C PHE A 197 -19.76 -18.66 14.76
N VAL A 198 -19.74 -17.37 14.43
CA VAL A 198 -18.61 -16.76 13.71
C VAL A 198 -17.33 -16.87 14.54
N MET A 199 -17.39 -16.54 15.83
CA MET A 199 -16.21 -16.61 16.70
C MET A 199 -15.68 -18.04 16.85
N ILE A 200 -16.57 -19.02 17.02
CA ILE A 200 -16.18 -20.45 17.07
C ILE A 200 -15.58 -20.90 15.75
N PHE A 201 -16.17 -20.50 14.62
CA PHE A 201 -15.64 -20.84 13.29
C PHE A 201 -14.20 -20.35 13.10
N PHE A 202 -13.93 -19.08 13.40
CA PHE A 202 -12.56 -18.54 13.32
C PHE A 202 -11.62 -19.14 14.38
N SER A 203 -12.13 -19.50 15.56
CA SER A 203 -11.31 -20.17 16.58
C SER A 203 -10.86 -21.56 16.15
N ILE A 204 -11.73 -22.32 15.48
CA ILE A 204 -11.38 -23.64 14.92
C ILE A 204 -10.34 -23.46 13.81
N ILE A 205 -10.54 -22.47 12.93
CA ILE A 205 -9.56 -22.13 11.88
C ILE A 205 -8.21 -21.78 12.50
N ASN A 206 -8.18 -20.90 13.51
CA ASN A 206 -6.94 -20.51 14.17
C ASN A 206 -6.23 -21.71 14.82
N TYR A 207 -6.97 -22.58 15.51
CA TYR A 207 -6.40 -23.79 16.08
C TYR A 207 -5.74 -24.66 15.01
N LEU A 208 -6.39 -24.87 13.86
CA LEU A 208 -5.80 -25.64 12.76
C LEU A 208 -4.59 -24.94 12.13
N LEU A 209 -4.65 -23.62 11.97
CA LEU A 209 -3.55 -22.82 11.40
C LEU A 209 -2.30 -22.86 12.27
N THR A 210 -2.45 -22.75 13.59
CA THR A 210 -1.29 -22.78 14.52
C THR A 210 -0.57 -24.13 14.53
N ARG A 211 -1.19 -25.21 14.03
CA ARG A 211 -0.52 -26.50 13.81
C ARG A 211 0.43 -26.50 12.61
N ILE A 212 0.22 -25.59 11.66
CA ILE A 212 1.01 -25.47 10.42
C ILE A 212 1.98 -24.29 10.52
N SER A 213 1.51 -23.15 11.02
CA SER A 213 2.28 -21.93 11.24
C SER A 213 2.06 -21.41 12.65
N PRO A 214 2.98 -21.69 13.59
CA PRO A 214 2.88 -21.24 14.97
C PRO A 214 2.82 -19.71 15.13
N ASN A 215 3.35 -18.97 14.15
CA ASN A 215 3.40 -17.50 14.15
C ASN A 215 2.10 -16.84 13.62
N GLY A 216 1.11 -17.65 13.22
CA GLY A 216 -0.20 -17.18 12.76
C GLY A 216 -0.30 -16.94 11.25
N LEU A 217 -1.53 -16.64 10.80
CA LEU A 217 -1.88 -16.59 9.38
C LEU A 217 -1.11 -15.54 8.57
N ASN A 218 -0.92 -14.35 9.15
CA ASN A 218 -0.16 -13.29 8.49
C ASN A 218 1.27 -13.76 8.22
N ASP A 219 1.94 -14.35 9.20
CA ASP A 219 3.32 -14.81 9.04
C ASP A 219 3.45 -15.92 8.01
N LEU A 220 2.49 -16.87 7.98
CA LEU A 220 2.42 -17.90 6.95
C LEU A 220 2.36 -17.30 5.55
N ILE A 221 1.47 -16.33 5.31
CA ILE A 221 1.31 -15.69 4.00
C ILE A 221 2.60 -15.00 3.56
N TYR A 222 3.23 -14.24 4.46
CA TYR A 222 4.49 -13.56 4.16
C TYR A 222 5.60 -14.55 3.86
N THR A 223 5.71 -15.63 4.65
CA THR A 223 6.71 -16.68 4.45
C THR A 223 6.54 -17.37 3.10
N LEU A 224 5.30 -17.70 2.71
CA LEU A 224 5.01 -18.34 1.43
C LEU A 224 5.33 -17.42 0.23
N ILE A 225 5.09 -16.11 0.38
CA ILE A 225 5.44 -15.10 -0.65
C ILE A 225 6.96 -14.92 -0.74
N GLN A 226 7.66 -14.91 0.40
CA GLN A 226 9.09 -14.63 0.47
C GLN A 226 9.97 -15.84 0.12
N ALA A 227 9.52 -17.07 0.42
CA ALA A 227 10.27 -18.30 0.17
C ALA A 227 10.83 -18.42 -1.26
N PRO A 228 10.07 -18.19 -2.35
CA PRO A 228 10.61 -18.29 -3.70
C PRO A 228 11.57 -17.16 -4.09
N LEU A 229 11.70 -16.10 -3.28
CA LEU A 229 12.50 -14.92 -3.58
C LEU A 229 13.86 -14.91 -2.86
N LYS A 230 14.08 -15.81 -1.91
CA LYS A 230 15.20 -15.75 -0.96
C LYS A 230 16.56 -16.02 -1.59
N ASP A 231 16.61 -16.91 -2.58
CA ASP A 231 17.88 -17.40 -3.16
C ASP A 231 18.29 -16.64 -4.43
N MET A 232 17.73 -15.43 -4.63
CA MET A 232 18.02 -14.60 -5.80
C MET A 232 19.33 -13.83 -5.61
N GLY A 233 20.20 -13.81 -6.62
CA GLY A 233 21.45 -13.04 -6.60
C GLY A 233 21.30 -11.54 -6.93
N THR A 234 22.39 -10.79 -6.87
CA THR A 234 22.45 -9.35 -7.19
C THR A 234 22.51 -9.12 -8.71
N ASN A 235 21.35 -8.91 -9.34
CA ASN A 235 21.26 -8.63 -10.78
C ASN A 235 19.93 -7.94 -11.13
N ILE A 236 19.82 -7.51 -12.40
CA ILE A 236 18.64 -6.79 -12.89
C ILE A 236 17.36 -7.64 -12.87
N ILE A 237 17.45 -8.93 -13.17
CA ILE A 237 16.29 -9.83 -13.15
C ILE A 237 15.71 -9.88 -11.73
N THR A 238 16.57 -9.96 -10.72
CA THR A 238 16.16 -9.90 -9.31
C THR A 238 15.43 -8.60 -8.99
N VAL A 239 16.00 -7.45 -9.36
CA VAL A 239 15.35 -6.16 -9.09
C VAL A 239 13.99 -6.05 -9.79
N LEU A 240 13.90 -6.49 -11.06
CA LEU A 240 12.64 -6.45 -11.82
C LEU A 240 11.58 -7.37 -11.22
N ILE A 241 11.94 -8.60 -10.85
CA ILE A 241 11.02 -9.55 -10.22
C ILE A 241 10.55 -9.02 -8.87
N LEU A 242 11.46 -8.56 -8.01
CA LEU A 242 11.09 -8.01 -6.71
C LEU A 242 10.20 -6.76 -6.86
N GLY A 243 10.49 -5.91 -7.85
CA GLY A 243 9.69 -4.72 -8.14
C GLY A 243 8.29 -5.08 -8.64
N LEU A 244 8.18 -6.05 -9.55
CA LEU A 244 6.90 -6.57 -10.04
C LEU A 244 6.09 -7.20 -8.92
N VAL A 245 6.71 -8.05 -8.10
CA VAL A 245 6.05 -8.68 -6.94
C VAL A 245 5.59 -7.62 -5.95
N ALA A 246 6.43 -6.65 -5.59
CA ALA A 246 6.06 -5.59 -4.66
C ALA A 246 4.85 -4.78 -5.16
N ASN A 247 4.83 -4.38 -6.43
CA ASN A 247 3.68 -3.64 -6.98
C ASN A 247 2.45 -4.54 -7.15
N PHE A 248 2.62 -5.82 -7.50
CA PHE A 248 1.50 -6.75 -7.59
C PHE A 248 0.85 -7.02 -6.22
N LEU A 249 1.65 -7.12 -5.16
CA LEU A 249 1.15 -7.34 -3.79
C LEU A 249 0.22 -6.21 -3.33
N TRP A 250 0.47 -4.98 -3.75
CA TRP A 250 -0.45 -3.86 -3.49
C TRP A 250 -1.85 -4.10 -4.07
N VAL A 251 -1.97 -4.76 -5.22
CA VAL A 251 -3.25 -5.14 -5.83
C VAL A 251 -4.01 -6.15 -4.97
N LEU A 252 -3.30 -6.93 -4.16
CA LEU A 252 -3.90 -7.85 -3.19
C LEU A 252 -4.18 -7.16 -1.85
N GLY A 253 -3.88 -5.87 -1.69
CA GLY A 253 -3.96 -5.19 -0.39
C GLY A 253 -2.85 -5.61 0.58
N ILE A 254 -1.73 -6.14 0.06
CA ILE A 254 -0.50 -6.40 0.81
C ILE A 254 0.47 -5.24 0.55
N HIS A 255 1.04 -4.65 1.60
CA HIS A 255 2.00 -3.56 1.45
C HIS A 255 3.34 -4.05 0.87
N GLY A 256 3.43 -4.11 -0.46
CA GLY A 256 4.51 -4.74 -1.21
C GLY A 256 5.94 -4.40 -0.77
N PRO A 257 6.34 -3.12 -0.71
CA PRO A 257 7.68 -2.74 -0.28
C PRO A 257 8.07 -3.33 1.09
N ASN A 258 7.14 -3.35 2.05
CA ASN A 258 7.38 -3.88 3.38
C ASN A 258 7.46 -5.41 3.36
N THR A 259 6.68 -6.07 2.51
CA THR A 259 6.73 -7.53 2.32
C THR A 259 8.04 -8.00 1.73
N VAL A 260 8.60 -7.29 0.74
CA VAL A 260 9.88 -7.69 0.13
C VAL A 260 11.09 -7.11 0.87
N ALA A 261 10.92 -6.26 1.89
CA ALA A 261 12.01 -5.58 2.60
C ALA A 261 13.08 -6.53 3.14
N ALA A 262 12.69 -7.58 3.88
CA ALA A 262 13.64 -8.54 4.46
C ALA A 262 14.48 -9.26 3.40
N ILE A 263 13.86 -9.59 2.25
CA ILE A 263 14.54 -10.24 1.13
C ILE A 263 15.48 -9.26 0.43
N ARG A 264 15.04 -8.03 0.20
CA ARG A 264 15.89 -6.96 -0.36
C ARG A 264 17.13 -6.73 0.50
N GLU A 265 16.96 -6.65 1.82
CA GLU A 265 18.07 -6.44 2.74
C GLU A 265 19.04 -7.63 2.71
N THR A 266 18.51 -8.85 2.72
CA THR A 266 19.32 -10.07 2.64
C THR A 266 20.17 -10.12 1.37
N ILE A 267 19.64 -9.65 0.24
CA ILE A 267 20.30 -9.72 -1.07
C ILE A 267 21.26 -8.55 -1.31
N PHE A 268 20.88 -7.33 -0.91
CA PHE A 268 21.55 -6.09 -1.37
C PHE A 268 22.29 -5.32 -0.28
N SER A 269 22.20 -5.67 1.01
CA SER A 269 22.83 -4.89 2.09
C SER A 269 24.34 -4.82 1.96
N GLU A 270 25.00 -5.97 1.76
CA GLU A 270 26.46 -6.05 1.58
C GLU A 270 26.92 -5.28 0.33
N ALA A 271 26.22 -5.49 -0.80
CA ALA A 271 26.51 -4.78 -2.05
C ALA A 271 26.37 -3.25 -1.92
N ASN A 272 25.34 -2.78 -1.20
CA ASN A 272 25.14 -1.36 -0.92
C ASN A 272 26.26 -0.79 -0.04
N LEU A 273 26.69 -1.54 0.99
CA LEU A 273 27.78 -1.13 1.87
C LEU A 273 29.12 -1.06 1.14
N GLU A 274 29.41 -1.99 0.24
CA GLU A 274 30.62 -1.97 -0.58
C GLU A 274 30.64 -0.77 -1.55
N ASN A 275 29.51 -0.47 -2.20
CA ASN A 275 29.41 0.73 -3.04
C ASN A 275 29.65 2.02 -2.22
N LEU A 276 29.06 2.12 -1.04
CA LEU A 276 29.25 3.28 -0.16
C LEU A 276 30.71 3.42 0.27
N SER A 277 31.36 2.31 0.64
CA SER A 277 32.76 2.27 1.04
C SER A 277 33.70 2.63 -0.12
N TYR A 278 33.38 2.16 -1.33
CA TYR A 278 34.07 2.56 -2.55
C TYR A 278 33.97 4.07 -2.77
N ALA A 279 32.76 4.63 -2.69
CA ALA A 279 32.55 6.06 -2.91
C ALA A 279 33.25 6.93 -1.85
N ALA A 280 33.27 6.48 -0.59
CA ALA A 280 33.98 7.17 0.49
C ALA A 280 35.51 7.15 0.31
N SER A 281 36.07 6.06 -0.21
CA SER A 281 37.52 5.92 -0.41
C SER A 281 38.03 6.60 -1.69
N HIS A 282 37.22 6.65 -2.75
CA HIS A 282 37.62 7.19 -4.05
C HIS A 282 37.09 8.61 -4.32
N GLY A 283 36.14 9.10 -3.52
CA GLY A 283 35.49 10.40 -3.71
C GLY A 283 34.55 10.46 -4.92
N THR A 284 34.18 9.30 -5.48
CA THR A 284 33.32 9.19 -6.67
C THR A 284 32.55 7.87 -6.63
N THR A 285 31.35 7.84 -7.19
CA THR A 285 30.58 6.60 -7.34
C THR A 285 30.86 5.87 -8.67
N TRP A 286 31.61 6.50 -9.59
CA TRP A 286 32.09 5.85 -10.82
C TRP A 286 32.99 4.65 -10.49
N GLY A 287 32.68 3.50 -11.06
CA GLY A 287 33.45 2.26 -10.83
C GLY A 287 33.04 1.49 -9.56
N ALA A 288 31.97 1.89 -8.87
CA ALA A 288 31.46 1.14 -7.73
C ALA A 288 31.13 -0.33 -8.13
N PRO A 289 31.50 -1.32 -7.29
CA PRO A 289 31.56 -2.73 -7.67
C PRO A 289 30.20 -3.37 -7.95
N TYR A 290 29.11 -2.86 -7.36
CA TYR A 290 27.77 -3.41 -7.52
C TYR A 290 26.81 -2.39 -8.12
N PRO A 291 26.89 -2.13 -9.44
CA PRO A 291 26.06 -1.11 -10.08
C PRO A 291 24.55 -1.41 -10.04
N ILE A 292 24.19 -2.69 -9.90
CA ILE A 292 22.80 -3.16 -10.00
C ILE A 292 22.30 -3.65 -8.63
N THR A 293 21.78 -2.70 -7.84
CA THR A 293 21.10 -3.00 -6.57
C THR A 293 19.64 -2.55 -6.60
N TRP A 294 18.85 -3.03 -5.63
CA TRP A 294 17.48 -2.53 -5.44
C TRP A 294 17.45 -1.00 -5.29
N THR A 295 18.28 -0.45 -4.41
CA THR A 295 18.35 0.99 -4.16
C THR A 295 18.77 1.76 -5.42
N GLY A 296 19.76 1.22 -6.14
CA GLY A 296 20.33 1.88 -7.31
C GLY A 296 19.44 1.88 -8.55
N ILE A 297 18.49 0.96 -8.64
CA ILE A 297 17.60 0.85 -9.79
C ILE A 297 16.16 1.17 -9.41
N ASN A 298 15.59 0.44 -8.45
CA ASN A 298 14.17 0.55 -8.14
C ASN A 298 13.85 1.82 -7.33
N ASP A 299 14.57 2.09 -6.24
CA ASP A 299 14.28 3.27 -5.42
C ASP A 299 14.63 4.57 -6.15
N ALA A 300 15.76 4.59 -6.86
CA ALA A 300 16.23 5.76 -7.60
C ALA A 300 15.35 6.14 -8.80
N PHE A 301 14.81 5.16 -9.54
CA PHE A 301 14.16 5.41 -10.83
C PHE A 301 12.71 4.92 -10.92
N ALA A 302 12.27 4.01 -10.05
CA ALA A 302 11.00 3.31 -10.17
C ALA A 302 10.03 3.47 -8.98
N ASN A 303 10.35 4.32 -7.99
CA ASN A 303 9.51 4.63 -6.83
C ASN A 303 9.20 6.13 -6.66
N CYS A 304 9.31 6.92 -7.74
CA CYS A 304 8.97 8.35 -7.71
C CYS A 304 7.48 8.58 -7.46
N GLY A 305 7.12 9.10 -6.29
CA GLY A 305 5.74 9.12 -5.81
C GLY A 305 5.30 7.81 -5.18
N GLY A 306 6.21 7.02 -4.60
CA GLY A 306 5.93 5.75 -3.96
C GLY A 306 5.76 4.60 -4.96
N SER A 307 5.11 3.51 -4.51
CA SER A 307 4.83 2.35 -5.34
C SER A 307 4.02 2.73 -6.59
N GLY A 308 4.29 2.06 -7.72
CA GLY A 308 3.67 2.36 -9.01
C GLY A 308 4.08 3.68 -9.66
N MET A 309 5.02 4.42 -9.07
CA MET A 309 5.38 5.78 -9.48
C MET A 309 4.19 6.74 -9.56
N THR A 310 3.37 6.77 -8.50
CA THR A 310 2.08 7.48 -8.55
C THR A 310 2.18 8.98 -8.71
N LEU A 311 3.37 9.60 -8.57
CA LEU A 311 3.53 11.00 -8.93
C LEU A 311 3.26 11.22 -10.42
N GLY A 312 3.65 10.29 -11.29
CA GLY A 312 3.29 10.34 -12.71
C GLY A 312 1.78 10.15 -12.95
N LEU A 313 1.11 9.32 -12.14
CA LEU A 313 -0.36 9.22 -12.16
C LEU A 313 -1.02 10.55 -11.76
N LEU A 314 -0.53 11.22 -10.71
CA LEU A 314 -1.04 12.52 -10.28
C LEU A 314 -0.89 13.58 -11.36
N LEU A 315 0.27 13.63 -12.03
CA LEU A 315 0.49 14.52 -13.17
C LEU A 315 -0.45 14.17 -14.34
N ALA A 316 -0.62 12.88 -14.66
CA ALA A 316 -1.55 12.44 -15.69
C ALA A 316 -3.00 12.84 -15.37
N ILE A 317 -3.42 12.80 -14.10
CA ILE A 317 -4.73 13.28 -13.64
C ILE A 317 -4.86 14.79 -13.86
N PHE A 318 -3.85 15.59 -13.52
CA PHE A 318 -3.92 17.03 -13.72
C PHE A 318 -4.01 17.42 -15.21
N ILE A 319 -3.33 16.67 -16.08
CA ILE A 319 -3.31 16.89 -17.53
C ILE A 319 -4.64 16.44 -18.16
N ALA A 320 -5.03 15.18 -17.97
CA ALA A 320 -6.11 14.55 -18.73
C ALA A 320 -7.46 14.53 -18.02
N SER A 321 -7.51 14.53 -16.69
CA SER A 321 -8.78 14.40 -15.96
C SER A 321 -9.52 15.72 -15.82
N ARG A 322 -10.82 15.68 -16.12
CA ARG A 322 -11.78 16.77 -15.89
C ARG A 322 -12.74 16.47 -14.74
N ARG A 323 -12.70 15.26 -14.18
CA ARG A 323 -13.57 14.87 -13.07
C ARG A 323 -13.13 15.56 -11.78
N LYS A 324 -14.10 16.12 -11.06
CA LYS A 324 -13.84 16.88 -9.82
C LYS A 324 -13.24 15.99 -8.73
N ASP A 325 -13.78 14.81 -8.52
CA ASP A 325 -13.31 13.84 -7.51
C ASP A 325 -11.85 13.43 -7.72
N TYR A 326 -11.47 13.06 -8.95
CA TYR A 326 -10.08 12.73 -9.30
C TYR A 326 -9.14 13.92 -9.10
N ARG A 327 -9.52 15.11 -9.55
CA ARG A 327 -8.69 16.31 -9.44
C ARG A 327 -8.52 16.77 -7.99
N ASP A 328 -9.58 16.72 -7.19
CA ASP A 328 -9.50 17.14 -5.78
C ASP A 328 -8.69 16.15 -4.96
N LEU A 329 -8.84 14.84 -5.20
CA LEU A 329 -7.94 13.84 -4.64
C LEU A 329 -6.50 14.09 -5.04
N ALA A 330 -6.23 14.32 -6.34
CA ALA A 330 -4.87 14.53 -6.81
C ALA A 330 -4.22 15.77 -6.17
N LYS A 331 -4.97 16.85 -5.94
CA LYS A 331 -4.47 18.03 -5.20
C LYS A 331 -4.08 17.70 -3.78
N MET A 332 -4.92 16.93 -3.06
CA MET A 332 -4.65 16.53 -1.67
C MET A 332 -3.43 15.59 -1.59
N ALA A 333 -3.34 14.64 -2.50
CA ALA A 333 -2.27 13.65 -2.53
C ALA A 333 -0.94 14.17 -3.12
N PHE A 334 -0.94 15.31 -3.81
CA PHE A 334 0.26 15.81 -4.49
C PHE A 334 1.42 16.09 -3.57
N VAL A 335 1.18 16.77 -2.43
CA VAL A 335 2.26 17.10 -1.49
C VAL A 335 2.85 15.84 -0.87
N PRO A 336 2.08 14.91 -0.26
CA PRO A 336 2.63 13.60 0.16
C PRO A 336 3.34 12.86 -0.97
N GLY A 337 2.74 12.84 -2.16
CA GLY A 337 3.27 12.17 -3.34
C GLY A 337 4.61 12.74 -3.82
N LEU A 338 4.87 14.04 -3.65
CA LEU A 338 6.20 14.60 -3.92
C LEU A 338 7.27 13.96 -3.04
N PHE A 339 6.95 13.59 -1.80
CA PHE A 339 7.84 12.93 -0.84
C PHE A 339 7.65 11.40 -0.83
N ASN A 340 7.17 10.84 -1.95
CA ASN A 340 6.99 9.40 -2.17
C ASN A 340 5.98 8.70 -1.24
N ILE A 341 5.13 9.47 -0.54
CA ILE A 341 4.05 8.96 0.31
C ILE A 341 2.78 8.86 -0.54
N ASN A 342 2.35 7.65 -0.86
CA ASN A 342 1.34 7.41 -1.88
C ASN A 342 0.04 6.77 -1.37
N GLU A 343 -0.08 6.53 -0.07
CA GLU A 343 -1.30 5.99 0.54
C GLU A 343 -2.55 6.80 0.17
N PRO A 344 -2.54 8.14 0.12
CA PRO A 344 -3.73 8.90 -0.31
C PRO A 344 -4.17 8.54 -1.73
N VAL A 345 -3.22 8.21 -2.62
CA VAL A 345 -3.52 7.77 -3.99
C VAL A 345 -4.03 6.33 -3.99
N MET A 346 -3.31 5.44 -3.29
CA MET A 346 -3.64 4.01 -3.23
C MET A 346 -5.06 3.76 -2.71
N PHE A 347 -5.45 4.49 -1.65
CA PHE A 347 -6.73 4.31 -0.98
C PHE A 347 -7.83 5.20 -1.53
N GLY A 348 -7.50 6.42 -1.97
CA GLY A 348 -8.51 7.35 -2.47
C GLY A 348 -8.97 7.10 -3.92
N LEU A 349 -8.09 6.57 -4.80
CA LEU A 349 -8.47 6.12 -6.16
C LEU A 349 -8.73 4.61 -6.26
N PRO A 350 -9.00 3.98 -5.11
CA PRO A 350 -8.70 2.58 -4.76
C PRO A 350 -7.96 1.80 -5.86
N ILE A 351 -6.67 2.11 -6.08
CA ILE A 351 -5.88 1.50 -7.18
C ILE A 351 -5.94 -0.02 -7.09
N VAL A 352 -5.87 -0.56 -5.87
CA VAL A 352 -5.97 -1.99 -5.53
C VAL A 352 -7.14 -2.69 -6.23
N LEU A 353 -8.26 -2.00 -6.41
CA LEU A 353 -9.50 -2.55 -6.97
C LEU A 353 -9.83 -1.98 -8.34
N ASN A 354 -8.95 -1.16 -8.93
CA ASN A 354 -9.18 -0.51 -10.20
C ASN A 354 -8.47 -1.28 -11.33
N PRO A 355 -9.17 -2.14 -12.10
CA PRO A 355 -8.54 -2.98 -13.12
C PRO A 355 -7.92 -2.18 -14.27
N ILE A 356 -8.28 -0.89 -14.42
CA ILE A 356 -7.68 0.01 -15.41
C ILE A 356 -6.34 0.54 -14.90
N LEU A 357 -6.30 1.05 -13.66
CA LEU A 357 -5.10 1.68 -13.10
C LEU A 357 -4.06 0.68 -12.59
N VAL A 358 -4.45 -0.56 -12.28
CA VAL A 358 -3.51 -1.63 -11.91
C VAL A 358 -2.49 -1.93 -13.01
N ILE A 359 -2.89 -1.83 -14.28
CA ILE A 359 -2.03 -2.12 -15.42
C ILE A 359 -0.82 -1.18 -15.46
N PRO A 360 -0.98 0.15 -15.54
CA PRO A 360 0.16 1.06 -15.50
C PRO A 360 0.86 1.05 -14.13
N PHE A 361 0.15 0.79 -13.03
CA PHE A 361 0.75 0.68 -11.70
C PHE A 361 1.83 -0.41 -11.60
N ILE A 362 1.65 -1.55 -12.28
CA ILE A 362 2.65 -2.62 -12.34
C ILE A 362 3.68 -2.35 -13.43
N LEU A 363 3.24 -1.86 -14.60
CA LEU A 363 4.08 -1.70 -15.78
C LEU A 363 5.10 -0.57 -15.64
N VAL A 364 4.70 0.58 -15.10
CA VAL A 364 5.53 1.79 -15.04
C VAL A 364 6.83 1.57 -14.25
N PRO A 365 6.81 1.00 -13.02
CA PRO A 365 8.04 0.72 -12.29
C PRO A 365 8.98 -0.22 -13.04
N PHE A 366 8.44 -1.22 -13.74
CA PHE A 366 9.23 -2.15 -14.55
C PHE A 366 9.96 -1.42 -15.68
N ILE A 367 9.25 -0.60 -16.46
CA ILE A 367 9.83 0.18 -17.55
C ILE A 367 10.90 1.15 -17.04
N ASN A 368 10.63 1.85 -15.93
CA ASN A 368 11.57 2.83 -15.41
C ASN A 368 12.79 2.19 -14.72
N SER A 369 12.65 0.98 -14.18
CA SER A 369 13.79 0.17 -13.73
C SER A 369 14.71 -0.19 -14.90
N LEU A 370 14.15 -0.53 -16.07
CA LEU A 370 14.93 -0.79 -17.28
C LEU A 370 15.62 0.46 -17.82
N ILE A 371 14.97 1.63 -17.74
CA ILE A 371 15.58 2.91 -18.13
C ILE A 371 16.78 3.20 -17.21
N GLY A 372 16.60 3.15 -15.89
CA GLY A 372 17.69 3.35 -14.94
C GLY A 372 18.85 2.36 -15.17
N TYR A 373 18.53 1.09 -15.38
CA TYR A 373 19.49 0.05 -15.73
C TYR A 373 20.27 0.39 -16.99
N PHE A 374 19.61 0.80 -18.08
CA PHE A 374 20.27 1.16 -19.33
C PHE A 374 21.29 2.28 -19.13
N PHE A 375 20.94 3.35 -18.42
CA PHE A 375 21.85 4.49 -18.22
C PHE A 375 23.05 4.14 -17.33
N ILE A 376 22.87 3.29 -16.31
CA ILE A 376 23.96 2.83 -15.44
C ILE A 376 24.85 1.83 -16.18
N SER A 377 24.27 0.82 -16.85
CA SER A 377 25.02 -0.23 -17.54
C SER A 377 25.77 0.24 -18.78
N MET A 378 25.28 1.29 -19.45
CA MET A 378 25.97 1.96 -20.55
C MET A 378 26.97 3.02 -20.05
N GLU A 379 27.16 3.13 -18.73
CA GLU A 379 28.10 4.08 -18.11
C GLU A 379 27.82 5.54 -18.51
N PHE A 380 26.57 5.90 -18.78
CA PHE A 380 26.18 7.29 -18.99
C PHE A 380 26.04 8.03 -17.67
N ILE A 381 25.56 7.34 -16.63
CA ILE A 381 25.52 7.84 -15.26
C ILE A 381 26.25 6.84 -14.36
N PRO A 382 26.88 7.31 -13.26
CA PRO A 382 27.54 6.40 -12.36
C PRO A 382 26.50 5.61 -11.53
N PRO A 383 26.92 4.50 -10.92
CA PRO A 383 26.12 3.78 -9.93
C PRO A 383 25.64 4.66 -8.77
N ILE A 384 24.51 4.27 -8.18
CA ILE A 384 24.04 4.81 -6.91
C ILE A 384 24.81 4.13 -5.79
N ALA A 385 25.50 4.92 -4.97
CA ALA A 385 26.29 4.42 -3.83
C ALA A 385 25.90 5.07 -2.50
N TYR A 386 25.42 6.32 -2.54
CA TYR A 386 24.98 7.01 -1.32
C TYR A 386 23.54 6.64 -0.97
N ALA A 387 23.30 6.31 0.29
CA ALA A 387 21.96 6.13 0.82
C ALA A 387 21.23 7.48 0.82
N VAL A 388 20.05 7.52 0.19
CA VAL A 388 19.20 8.71 0.14
C VAL A 388 17.90 8.41 0.87
N PRO A 389 17.43 9.29 1.77
CA PRO A 389 16.17 9.10 2.48
C PRO A 389 15.03 8.91 1.49
N TRP A 390 14.18 7.91 1.73
CA TRP A 390 13.08 7.55 0.83
C TRP A 390 12.04 8.68 0.68
N THR A 391 11.98 9.65 1.58
CA THR A 391 11.12 10.84 1.48
C THR A 391 11.71 11.94 0.61
N THR A 392 12.92 11.78 0.07
CA THR A 392 13.52 12.73 -0.87
C THR A 392 12.68 12.82 -2.15
N PRO A 393 12.37 14.02 -2.67
CA PRO A 393 11.57 14.14 -3.88
C PRO A 393 12.10 13.29 -5.04
N GLY A 394 11.26 12.42 -5.59
CA GLY A 394 11.68 11.23 -6.36
C GLY A 394 12.84 11.45 -7.34
N PRO A 395 12.80 12.40 -8.28
CA PRO A 395 13.89 12.61 -9.24
C PRO A 395 15.24 12.98 -8.60
N LEU A 396 15.24 13.57 -7.40
CA LEU A 396 16.45 13.93 -6.66
C LEU A 396 17.14 12.72 -6.03
N ILE A 397 16.45 11.58 -5.88
CA ILE A 397 17.05 10.37 -5.30
C ILE A 397 18.24 9.92 -6.15
N ALA A 398 18.08 9.86 -7.48
CA ALA A 398 19.17 9.50 -8.38
C ALA A 398 20.32 10.53 -8.35
N PHE A 399 20.00 11.82 -8.25
CA PHE A 399 21.00 12.89 -8.18
C PHE A 399 21.89 12.76 -6.95
N PHE A 400 21.30 12.68 -5.75
CA PHE A 400 22.08 12.56 -4.52
C PHE A 400 22.74 11.19 -4.39
N GLY A 401 22.09 10.12 -4.86
CA GLY A 401 22.62 8.77 -4.81
C GLY A 401 23.90 8.56 -5.62
N THR A 402 24.09 9.35 -6.68
CA THR A 402 25.30 9.40 -7.51
C THR A 402 26.36 10.39 -7.02
N GLY A 403 26.12 11.08 -5.89
CA GLY A 403 27.03 12.13 -5.41
C GLY A 403 26.88 13.46 -6.15
N GLY A 404 25.75 13.71 -6.81
CA GLY A 404 25.45 14.98 -7.48
C GLY A 404 25.60 14.96 -9.00
N ASN A 405 25.40 13.81 -9.66
CA ASN A 405 25.46 13.74 -11.12
C ASN A 405 24.19 14.34 -11.76
N TRP A 406 24.34 15.44 -12.51
CA TRP A 406 23.22 16.13 -13.17
C TRP A 406 22.50 15.28 -14.22
N LEU A 407 23.21 14.39 -14.92
CA LEU A 407 22.57 13.52 -15.88
C LEU A 407 21.67 12.49 -15.18
N ALA A 408 22.06 11.99 -14.00
CA ALA A 408 21.20 11.14 -13.17
C ALA A 408 19.90 11.85 -12.74
N LEU A 409 19.96 13.15 -12.43
CA LEU A 409 18.75 13.95 -12.19
C LEU A 409 17.82 13.97 -13.42
N PHE A 410 18.38 14.23 -14.60
CA PHE A 410 17.59 14.27 -15.83
C PHE A 410 17.01 12.91 -16.20
N VAL A 411 17.71 11.81 -15.91
CA VAL A 411 17.17 10.45 -16.05
C VAL A 411 16.02 10.22 -15.07
N GLY A 412 16.12 10.68 -13.82
CA GLY A 412 15.00 10.64 -12.87
C GLY A 412 13.76 11.42 -13.36
N ILE A 413 13.97 12.60 -13.95
CA ILE A 413 12.90 13.41 -14.56
C ILE A 413 12.33 12.71 -15.79
N LEU A 414 13.16 12.07 -16.62
CA LEU A 414 12.74 11.26 -17.76
C LEU A 414 11.84 10.11 -17.30
N CYS A 415 12.21 9.39 -16.25
CA CYS A 415 11.39 8.31 -15.69
C CYS A 415 10.01 8.82 -15.21
N LEU A 416 9.95 10.00 -14.59
CA LEU A 416 8.69 10.65 -14.21
C LEU A 416 7.85 11.05 -15.44
N ALA A 417 8.48 11.57 -16.49
CA ALA A 417 7.80 11.91 -17.75
C ALA A 417 7.23 10.66 -18.43
N VAL A 418 8.04 9.58 -18.53
CA VAL A 418 7.61 8.28 -19.08
C VAL A 418 6.46 7.71 -18.25
N SER A 419 6.55 7.74 -16.93
CA SER A 419 5.46 7.34 -16.03
C SER A 419 4.18 8.10 -16.35
N THR A 420 4.25 9.43 -16.43
CA THR A 420 3.11 10.30 -16.75
C THR A 420 2.49 9.93 -18.09
N LEU A 421 3.32 9.77 -19.13
CA LEU A 421 2.87 9.42 -20.48
C LEU A 421 2.19 8.04 -20.53
N ILE A 422 2.71 7.05 -19.80
CA ILE A 422 2.10 5.72 -19.72
C ILE A 422 0.77 5.81 -18.97
N TYR A 423 0.65 6.59 -17.90
CA TYR A 423 -0.60 6.72 -17.13
C TYR A 423 -1.72 7.48 -17.86
N LEU A 424 -1.39 8.46 -18.72
CA LEU A 424 -2.36 9.30 -19.44
C LEU A 424 -3.52 8.50 -20.08
N PRO A 425 -3.28 7.50 -20.96
CA PRO A 425 -4.36 6.76 -21.59
C PRO A 425 -5.27 6.03 -20.58
N PHE A 426 -4.71 5.53 -19.48
CA PHE A 426 -5.49 4.82 -18.45
C PHE A 426 -6.33 5.77 -17.60
N VAL A 427 -5.84 6.98 -17.32
CA VAL A 427 -6.63 8.03 -16.65
C VAL A 427 -7.82 8.43 -17.52
N ILE A 428 -7.62 8.60 -18.83
CA ILE A 428 -8.69 8.91 -19.78
C ILE A 428 -9.75 7.79 -19.77
N ALA A 429 -9.33 6.53 -19.82
CA ALA A 429 -10.23 5.38 -19.76
C ALA A 429 -10.97 5.29 -18.42
N ALA A 430 -10.28 5.47 -17.29
CA ALA A 430 -10.87 5.41 -15.95
C ALA A 430 -11.93 6.50 -15.72
N ASN A 431 -11.78 7.67 -16.36
CA ASN A 431 -12.79 8.72 -16.28
C ASN A 431 -14.12 8.34 -16.91
N LYS A 432 -14.15 7.38 -17.85
CA LYS A 432 -15.36 6.98 -18.58
C LYS A 432 -16.26 6.00 -17.82
N VAL A 433 -15.71 5.27 -16.84
CA VAL A 433 -16.41 4.20 -16.09
C VAL A 433 -17.68 4.70 -15.40
N ASN A 434 -17.63 5.85 -14.73
CA ASN A 434 -18.78 6.38 -13.98
C ASN A 434 -19.76 7.17 -14.87
N THR A 435 -19.31 7.76 -15.97
CA THR A 435 -20.21 8.35 -16.97
C THR A 435 -21.05 7.31 -17.69
N ALA A 436 -20.51 6.11 -17.91
CA ALA A 436 -21.26 4.99 -18.50
C ALA A 436 -22.26 4.39 -17.49
N ALA A 437 -21.85 4.19 -16.23
CA ALA A 437 -22.72 3.66 -15.18
C ALA A 437 -23.85 4.62 -14.74
N ALA A 438 -23.79 5.90 -15.09
CA ALA A 438 -24.87 6.87 -14.85
C ALA A 438 -25.79 7.08 -16.08
N ALA A 439 -25.45 6.47 -17.22
CA ALA A 439 -26.23 6.52 -18.46
C ALA A 439 -27.06 5.25 -18.70
N GLU A 440 -26.85 4.20 -17.89
CA GLU A 440 -27.73 3.04 -17.68
C GLU A 440 -28.59 3.28 -16.44
#